data_AF-A0A366X5P6-F1
#
_entry.id   AF-A0A366X5P6-F1
#
_cell.length_a   1.000
_cell.length_b   1.000
_cell.length_c   1.000
_cell.angle_alpha   90.00
_cell.angle_beta   90.00
_cell.angle_gamma   90.00
#
_symmetry.space_group_name_H-M   'P 1'
#
loop_
_entity.id
_entity.type
_entity.pdbx_description
1 polymer ?
#
loop_
_entity_poly.entity_id
_entity_poly.type
_entity_poly.pdbx_seq_one_letter_code
_entity_poly.pdbx_strand_id
1 'polypeptide(L)'
;MQTYDLEADGLRGLNSSLQAQNAETNQTRWEIVNPKGSHAIAVGLDAPIEVTVKGSTGYYCAGMNQQATIKVEGSVGPGVAENMMSGQVVVDGDASQYAGATGHGGLLVIKGNASSRCGISMKGIDIVVHGNIGHMSAFMAQDGNLVVCGDAGDALGDSLYEARLFVRGSVKSLGADCIEKDMRPEHLDILRDLLARAGSDAKPEEFKRYGSARQLYNFDVDNAAAY
;
A
#
# COMPACT_ATOMS: atom_id res chain seq x y z
N MET A 1 -14.72 -17.16 -15.17
CA MET A 1 -13.28 -17.12 -14.83
C MET A 1 -12.52 -17.16 -16.14
N GLN A 2 -11.76 -16.11 -16.41
CA GLN A 2 -11.05 -15.84 -17.63
C GLN A 2 -9.56 -16.03 -17.34
N THR A 3 -8.89 -16.95 -18.03
CA THR A 3 -7.44 -17.11 -17.89
C THR A 3 -6.75 -16.37 -19.04
N TYR A 4 -5.77 -15.54 -18.72
CA TYR A 4 -4.97 -14.79 -19.67
C TYR A 4 -3.50 -15.21 -19.54
N ASP A 5 -2.89 -15.67 -20.63
CA ASP A 5 -1.47 -16.03 -20.65
C ASP A 5 -0.64 -14.81 -21.05
N LEU A 6 0.05 -14.22 -20.07
CA LEU A 6 0.80 -13.00 -20.31
C LEU A 6 2.00 -13.21 -21.25
N GLU A 7 2.61 -14.39 -21.24
CA GLU A 7 3.73 -14.71 -22.12
C GLU A 7 3.27 -14.82 -23.58
N ALA A 8 2.14 -15.49 -23.80
CA ALA A 8 1.62 -15.72 -25.14
C ALA A 8 0.98 -14.46 -25.76
N ASP A 9 0.17 -13.75 -24.98
CA ASP A 9 -0.73 -12.71 -25.51
C ASP A 9 -0.25 -11.28 -25.18
N GLY A 10 0.77 -11.14 -24.33
CA GLY A 10 1.45 -9.88 -24.04
C GLY A 10 0.68 -8.88 -23.16
N LEU A 11 1.43 -7.95 -22.58
CA LEU A 11 0.94 -6.99 -21.57
C LEU A 11 -0.10 -5.99 -22.08
N ARG A 12 0.07 -5.51 -23.32
CA ARG A 12 -0.87 -4.54 -23.89
C ARG A 12 -2.25 -5.14 -24.04
N GLY A 13 -2.34 -6.37 -24.55
CA GLY A 13 -3.61 -7.09 -24.67
C GLY A 13 -4.26 -7.28 -23.32
N LEU A 14 -3.49 -7.72 -22.31
CA LEU A 14 -3.98 -7.94 -20.95
C LEU A 14 -4.63 -6.68 -20.39
N ASN A 15 -3.90 -5.57 -20.34
CA ASN A 15 -4.43 -4.34 -19.76
C ASN A 15 -5.60 -3.79 -20.57
N SER A 16 -5.59 -3.91 -21.90
CA SER A 16 -6.72 -3.48 -22.73
C SER A 16 -7.97 -4.31 -22.42
N SER A 17 -7.83 -5.63 -22.25
CA SER A 17 -8.93 -6.52 -21.87
C SER A 17 -9.48 -6.21 -20.48
N LEU A 18 -8.62 -5.98 -19.50
CA LEU A 18 -9.04 -5.65 -18.13
C LEU A 18 -9.68 -4.25 -18.04
N GLN A 19 -9.12 -3.25 -18.71
CA GLN A 19 -9.63 -1.87 -18.69
C GLN A 19 -10.92 -1.70 -19.51
N ALA A 20 -11.21 -2.61 -20.43
CA ALA A 20 -12.48 -2.64 -21.16
C ALA A 20 -13.66 -3.14 -20.31
N GLN A 21 -13.39 -3.69 -19.12
CA GLN A 21 -14.45 -4.14 -18.20
C GLN A 21 -15.19 -2.94 -17.58
N ASN A 22 -16.41 -3.18 -17.13
CA ASN A 22 -17.25 -2.19 -16.45
C ASN A 22 -18.18 -2.87 -15.44
N ALA A 23 -19.06 -2.11 -14.78
CA ALA A 23 -19.97 -2.62 -13.75
C ALA A 23 -21.01 -3.65 -14.24
N GLU A 24 -21.27 -3.75 -15.54
CA GLU A 24 -22.25 -4.68 -16.14
C GLU A 24 -21.59 -5.94 -16.71
N THR A 25 -20.27 -6.08 -16.56
CA THR A 25 -19.54 -7.21 -17.14
C THR A 25 -19.94 -8.56 -16.52
N ASN A 26 -19.94 -9.61 -17.34
CA ASN A 26 -19.99 -11.00 -16.89
C ASN A 26 -18.59 -11.62 -16.72
N GLN A 27 -17.53 -10.90 -17.10
CA GLN A 27 -16.13 -11.32 -16.97
C GLN A 27 -15.56 -10.79 -15.65
N THR A 28 -16.16 -11.22 -14.54
CA THR A 28 -15.87 -10.68 -13.22
C THR A 28 -14.62 -11.26 -12.55
N ARG A 29 -14.02 -12.33 -13.09
CA ARG A 29 -12.89 -13.04 -12.47
C ARG A 29 -11.81 -13.39 -13.47
N TRP A 30 -10.63 -12.83 -13.29
CA TRP A 30 -9.49 -13.04 -14.18
C TRP A 30 -8.35 -13.72 -13.44
N GLU A 31 -7.69 -14.65 -14.14
CA GLU A 31 -6.44 -15.27 -13.72
C GLU A 31 -5.36 -14.96 -14.76
N ILE A 32 -4.27 -14.35 -14.34
CA ILE A 32 -3.13 -14.02 -15.20
C ILE A 32 -2.03 -15.01 -14.89
N VAL A 33 -1.65 -15.81 -15.90
CA VAL A 33 -0.58 -16.80 -15.78
C VAL A 33 0.68 -16.32 -16.49
N ASN A 34 1.82 -16.94 -16.15
CA ASN A 34 3.13 -16.61 -16.71
C ASN A 34 3.51 -15.11 -16.61
N PRO A 35 3.37 -14.46 -15.43
CA PRO A 35 3.62 -13.03 -15.32
C PRO A 35 5.10 -12.65 -15.56
N LYS A 36 6.03 -13.58 -15.28
CA LYS A 36 7.48 -13.47 -15.52
C LYS A 36 8.12 -12.14 -15.06
N GLY A 37 7.64 -11.56 -13.95
CA GLY A 37 8.14 -10.29 -13.44
C GLY A 37 7.79 -9.09 -14.33
N SER A 38 6.80 -9.21 -15.21
CA SER A 38 6.38 -8.12 -16.10
C SER A 38 5.84 -6.93 -15.31
N HIS A 39 6.13 -5.74 -15.81
CA HIS A 39 5.71 -4.47 -15.23
C HIS A 39 4.25 -4.15 -15.60
N ALA A 40 3.64 -3.22 -14.86
CA ALA A 40 2.35 -2.60 -15.12
C ALA A 40 1.20 -3.59 -15.36
N ILE A 41 1.20 -4.73 -14.68
CA ILE A 41 0.08 -5.69 -14.70
C ILE A 41 -1.10 -5.10 -13.92
N ALA A 42 -2.30 -5.16 -14.51
CA ALA A 42 -3.56 -4.78 -13.88
C ALA A 42 -3.62 -3.30 -13.43
N VAL A 43 -3.09 -2.39 -14.26
CA VAL A 43 -3.10 -0.94 -13.98
C VAL A 43 -4.38 -0.26 -14.46
N GLY A 44 -4.85 0.76 -13.71
CA GLY A 44 -5.96 1.62 -14.13
C GLY A 44 -7.31 0.90 -14.21
N LEU A 45 -7.56 -0.07 -13.30
CA LEU A 45 -8.80 -0.82 -13.32
C LEU A 45 -9.94 -0.04 -12.64
N ASP A 46 -10.93 0.34 -13.45
CA ASP A 46 -12.14 1.05 -13.02
C ASP A 46 -13.40 0.19 -13.22
N ALA A 47 -13.30 -1.09 -12.86
CA ALA A 47 -14.41 -2.03 -12.86
C ALA A 47 -14.36 -2.93 -11.62
N PRO A 48 -15.52 -3.35 -11.07
CA PRO A 48 -15.59 -4.21 -9.90
C PRO A 48 -15.31 -5.67 -10.26
N ILE A 49 -14.09 -5.95 -10.72
CA ILE A 49 -13.61 -7.29 -11.11
C ILE A 49 -12.56 -7.80 -10.12
N GLU A 50 -12.47 -9.13 -10.02
CA GLU A 50 -11.42 -9.82 -9.29
C GLU A 50 -10.31 -10.24 -10.27
N VAL A 51 -9.06 -9.93 -9.96
CA VAL A 51 -7.89 -10.28 -10.79
C VAL A 51 -6.86 -11.00 -9.93
N THR A 52 -6.50 -12.22 -10.28
CA THR A 52 -5.44 -12.99 -9.61
C THR A 52 -4.23 -13.14 -10.54
N VAL A 53 -3.06 -12.69 -10.10
CA VAL A 53 -1.79 -12.86 -10.81
C VAL A 53 -1.04 -14.05 -10.22
N LYS A 54 -0.80 -15.08 -11.04
CA LYS A 54 -0.15 -16.34 -10.64
C LYS A 54 1.37 -16.24 -10.73
N GLY A 55 1.95 -15.48 -9.81
CA GLY A 55 3.39 -15.32 -9.65
C GLY A 55 3.81 -13.87 -9.46
N SER A 56 5.13 -13.65 -9.38
CA SER A 56 5.70 -12.33 -9.11
C SER A 56 5.58 -11.35 -10.29
N THR A 57 5.44 -10.07 -9.96
CA THR A 57 5.31 -8.97 -10.93
C THR A 57 6.46 -7.98 -10.83
N GLY A 58 6.61 -7.17 -11.86
CA GLY A 58 7.52 -6.04 -11.89
C GLY A 58 6.89 -4.78 -11.31
N TYR A 59 7.23 -3.65 -11.95
CA TYR A 59 7.00 -2.30 -11.44
C TYR A 59 5.53 -1.90 -11.66
N TYR A 60 4.97 -1.07 -10.78
CA TYR A 60 3.64 -0.45 -10.93
C TYR A 60 2.47 -1.43 -11.07
N CYS A 61 2.60 -2.67 -10.61
CA CYS A 61 1.47 -3.60 -10.59
C CYS A 61 0.31 -3.01 -9.78
N ALA A 62 -0.93 -3.12 -10.28
CA ALA A 62 -2.13 -2.60 -9.64
C ALA A 62 -2.17 -1.08 -9.42
N GLY A 63 -1.26 -0.31 -10.04
CA GLY A 63 -1.28 1.14 -9.97
C GLY A 63 -2.58 1.74 -10.54
N MET A 64 -3.02 2.86 -9.99
CA MET A 64 -4.25 3.56 -10.39
C MET A 64 -5.53 2.71 -10.29
N ASN A 65 -5.53 1.65 -9.48
CA ASN A 65 -6.73 0.85 -9.25
C ASN A 65 -7.83 1.70 -8.59
N GLN A 66 -9.07 1.54 -9.05
CA GLN A 66 -10.23 2.26 -8.52
C GLN A 66 -11.28 1.29 -7.97
N GLN A 67 -11.65 0.23 -8.69
CA GLN A 67 -12.76 -0.63 -8.25
C GLN A 67 -12.38 -2.11 -8.11
N ALA A 68 -11.24 -2.54 -8.65
CA ALA A 68 -10.92 -3.96 -8.70
C ALA A 68 -10.39 -4.48 -7.36
N THR A 69 -10.56 -5.79 -7.17
CA THR A 69 -9.85 -6.57 -6.14
C THR A 69 -8.75 -7.36 -6.83
N ILE A 70 -7.50 -7.02 -6.55
CA ILE A 70 -6.34 -7.61 -7.21
C ILE A 70 -5.55 -8.44 -6.20
N LYS A 71 -5.28 -9.70 -6.50
CA LYS A 71 -4.41 -10.58 -5.72
C LYS A 71 -3.16 -10.94 -6.52
N VAL A 72 -1.99 -10.86 -5.90
CA VAL A 72 -0.73 -11.33 -6.47
C VAL A 72 -0.20 -12.49 -5.63
N GLU A 73 -0.12 -13.67 -6.22
CA GLU A 73 0.43 -14.88 -5.59
C GLU A 73 1.94 -14.94 -5.77
N GLY A 74 2.63 -13.92 -5.27
CA GLY A 74 4.06 -13.72 -5.43
C GLY A 74 4.51 -12.40 -4.83
N SER A 75 5.73 -12.00 -5.16
CA SER A 75 6.27 -10.69 -4.76
C SER A 75 6.05 -9.65 -5.87
N VAL A 76 6.02 -8.38 -5.48
CA VAL A 76 5.78 -7.26 -6.40
C VAL A 76 6.97 -6.31 -6.44
N GLY A 77 7.28 -5.80 -7.63
CA GLY A 77 8.30 -4.79 -7.84
C GLY A 77 7.90 -3.40 -7.32
N PRO A 78 8.74 -2.38 -7.60
CA PRO A 78 8.54 -1.02 -7.14
C PRO A 78 7.19 -0.41 -7.56
N GLY A 79 6.56 0.35 -6.68
CA GLY A 79 5.34 1.13 -7.00
C GLY A 79 4.05 0.33 -7.08
N VAL A 80 3.96 -0.84 -6.42
CA VAL A 80 2.68 -1.57 -6.33
C VAL A 80 1.57 -0.68 -5.77
N ALA A 81 0.39 -0.70 -6.38
CA ALA A 81 -0.76 0.12 -5.99
C ALA A 81 -0.47 1.63 -5.92
N GLU A 82 0.51 2.11 -6.68
CA GLU A 82 0.81 3.54 -6.77
C GLU A 82 -0.41 4.30 -7.32
N ASN A 83 -0.74 5.42 -6.70
CA ASN A 83 -1.86 6.29 -7.06
C ASN A 83 -3.22 5.55 -7.08
N MET A 84 -3.36 4.49 -6.28
CA MET A 84 -4.62 3.77 -6.11
C MET A 84 -5.69 4.70 -5.52
N MET A 85 -6.89 4.69 -6.12
CA MET A 85 -8.00 5.56 -5.75
C MET A 85 -8.94 4.89 -4.75
N SER A 86 -9.22 3.60 -4.96
CA SER A 86 -10.00 2.73 -4.08
C SER A 86 -9.83 1.27 -4.49
N GLY A 87 -10.67 0.36 -3.98
CA GLY A 87 -10.55 -1.08 -4.24
C GLY A 87 -9.61 -1.78 -3.25
N GLN A 88 -9.11 -2.96 -3.63
CA GLN A 88 -8.21 -3.74 -2.78
C GLN A 88 -7.07 -4.37 -3.60
N VAL A 89 -5.87 -4.38 -3.04
CA VAL A 89 -4.72 -5.12 -3.56
C VAL A 89 -4.15 -5.99 -2.44
N VAL A 90 -3.96 -7.28 -2.69
CA VAL A 90 -3.36 -8.24 -1.75
C VAL A 90 -2.14 -8.89 -2.38
N VAL A 91 -1.00 -8.83 -1.70
CA VAL A 91 0.27 -9.40 -2.12
C VAL A 91 0.66 -10.50 -1.14
N ASP A 92 0.76 -11.75 -1.63
CA ASP A 92 1.10 -12.90 -0.79
C ASP A 92 2.61 -12.92 -0.41
N GLY A 93 3.47 -12.26 -1.18
CA GLY A 93 4.91 -12.14 -0.93
C GLY A 93 5.36 -10.77 -0.41
N ASP A 94 6.60 -10.40 -0.75
CA ASP A 94 7.20 -9.11 -0.41
C ASP A 94 6.86 -8.03 -1.46
N ALA A 95 6.93 -6.77 -1.04
CA ALA A 95 6.84 -5.61 -1.91
C ALA A 95 8.16 -4.83 -1.93
N SER A 96 8.60 -4.42 -3.11
CA SER A 96 9.76 -3.54 -3.28
C SER A 96 9.44 -2.09 -2.82
N GLN A 97 10.27 -1.12 -3.21
CA GLN A 97 10.12 0.27 -2.80
C GLN A 97 8.79 0.87 -3.28
N TYR A 98 8.33 1.91 -2.57
CA TYR A 98 7.21 2.76 -3.01
C TYR A 98 5.84 2.07 -3.03
N ALA A 99 5.67 0.99 -2.28
CA ALA A 99 4.36 0.33 -2.15
C ALA A 99 3.29 1.33 -1.64
N GLY A 100 2.19 1.45 -2.38
CA GLY A 100 1.08 2.37 -2.08
C GLY A 100 1.42 3.85 -2.23
N ALA A 101 2.51 4.20 -2.93
CA ALA A 101 2.92 5.59 -3.11
C ALA A 101 1.79 6.44 -3.69
N THR A 102 1.57 7.63 -3.15
CA THR A 102 0.54 8.60 -3.62
C THR A 102 -0.92 8.10 -3.61
N GLY A 103 -1.20 6.93 -3.03
CA GLY A 103 -2.55 6.36 -3.00
C GLY A 103 -3.54 7.23 -2.24
N HIS A 104 -4.72 7.43 -2.83
CA HIS A 104 -5.80 8.27 -2.33
C HIS A 104 -6.83 7.51 -1.49
N GLY A 105 -6.92 6.17 -1.63
CA GLY A 105 -7.88 5.37 -0.91
C GLY A 105 -7.77 3.88 -1.24
N GLY A 106 -8.64 3.08 -0.62
CA GLY A 106 -8.61 1.63 -0.75
C GLY A 106 -7.63 0.96 0.21
N LEU A 107 -7.46 -0.36 0.06
CA LEU A 107 -6.64 -1.17 0.95
C LEU A 107 -5.57 -1.95 0.19
N LEU A 108 -4.31 -1.71 0.54
CA LEU A 108 -3.16 -2.51 0.13
C LEU A 108 -2.72 -3.42 1.30
N VAL A 109 -2.73 -4.73 1.09
CA VAL A 109 -2.25 -5.73 2.05
C VAL A 109 -1.00 -6.41 1.51
N ILE A 110 0.08 -6.42 2.29
CA ILE A 110 1.33 -7.10 1.97
C ILE A 110 1.58 -8.15 3.06
N LYS A 111 1.58 -9.42 2.67
CA LYS A 111 1.77 -10.55 3.61
C LYS A 111 3.25 -10.76 4.00
N GLY A 112 4.18 -10.31 3.16
CA GLY A 112 5.60 -10.24 3.48
C GLY A 112 6.01 -8.88 4.03
N ASN A 113 7.22 -8.46 3.66
CA ASN A 113 7.82 -7.18 3.99
C ASN A 113 7.59 -6.15 2.88
N ALA A 114 7.63 -4.87 3.24
CA ALA A 114 7.75 -3.78 2.27
C ALA A 114 9.13 -3.13 2.39
N SER A 115 9.75 -2.80 1.26
CA SER A 115 11.06 -2.12 1.26
C SER A 115 10.94 -0.64 1.63
N SER A 116 11.90 0.18 1.23
CA SER A 116 11.93 1.60 1.58
C SER A 116 10.78 2.40 0.99
N ARG A 117 10.44 3.50 1.68
CA ARG A 117 9.44 4.47 1.22
C ARG A 117 8.07 3.86 0.96
N CYS A 118 7.69 2.82 1.70
CA CYS A 118 6.31 2.32 1.72
C CYS A 118 5.38 3.45 2.20
N GLY A 119 4.30 3.71 1.47
CA GLY A 119 3.36 4.80 1.77
C GLY A 119 3.91 6.21 1.53
N ILE A 120 4.97 6.38 0.73
CA ILE A 120 5.49 7.72 0.40
C ILE A 120 4.40 8.58 -0.25
N SER A 121 4.23 9.80 0.25
CA SER A 121 3.24 10.77 -0.24
C SER A 121 1.80 10.24 -0.29
N MET A 122 1.43 9.25 0.53
CA MET A 122 0.05 8.73 0.61
C MET A 122 -0.96 9.83 0.96
N LYS A 123 -2.18 9.73 0.42
CA LYS A 123 -3.24 10.75 0.48
C LYS A 123 -4.61 10.17 0.87
N GLY A 124 -4.61 9.09 1.64
CA GLY A 124 -5.85 8.45 2.11
C GLY A 124 -5.91 6.93 1.97
N ILE A 125 -4.93 6.31 1.29
CA ILE A 125 -4.86 4.83 1.21
C ILE A 125 -4.60 4.20 2.58
N ASP A 126 -5.18 3.02 2.80
CA ASP A 126 -4.83 2.13 3.92
C ASP A 126 -3.82 1.08 3.44
N ILE A 127 -2.70 0.96 4.16
CA ILE A 127 -1.65 -0.02 3.87
C ILE A 127 -1.44 -0.88 5.13
N VAL A 128 -1.52 -2.20 4.98
CA VAL A 128 -1.23 -3.16 6.05
C VAL A 128 -0.09 -4.08 5.61
N VAL A 129 1.02 -4.02 6.32
CA VAL A 129 2.21 -4.86 6.12
C VAL A 129 2.30 -5.85 7.28
N HIS A 130 2.29 -7.15 6.96
CA HIS A 130 2.39 -8.23 7.95
C HIS A 130 3.83 -8.41 8.45
N GLY A 131 4.82 -8.11 7.61
CA GLY A 131 6.23 -8.08 7.99
C GLY A 131 6.74 -6.70 8.38
N ASN A 132 7.98 -6.42 8.01
CA ASN A 132 8.70 -5.19 8.29
C ASN A 132 8.57 -4.16 7.17
N ILE A 133 8.82 -2.90 7.49
CA ILE A 133 8.97 -1.81 6.51
C ILE A 133 10.39 -1.22 6.51
N GLY A 134 10.86 -0.83 5.33
CA GLY A 134 12.18 -0.23 5.14
C GLY A 134 12.27 1.24 5.58
N HIS A 135 13.46 1.83 5.38
CA HIS A 135 13.75 3.22 5.70
C HIS A 135 12.87 4.22 4.93
N MET A 136 12.65 5.41 5.51
CA MET A 136 11.89 6.53 4.92
C MET A 136 10.44 6.16 4.53
N SER A 137 9.88 5.13 5.16
CA SER A 137 8.47 4.79 4.97
C SER A 137 7.58 5.90 5.57
N ALA A 138 6.45 6.15 4.92
CA ALA A 138 5.56 7.27 5.16
C ALA A 138 6.20 8.66 5.01
N PHE A 139 7.28 8.78 4.21
CA PHE A 139 7.84 10.09 3.87
C PHE A 139 6.79 10.96 3.17
N MET A 140 6.58 12.19 3.63
CA MET A 140 5.58 13.13 3.10
C MET A 140 4.13 12.58 3.11
N ALA A 141 3.83 11.60 3.96
CA ALA A 141 2.49 11.01 4.02
C ALA A 141 1.46 12.03 4.52
N GLN A 142 0.40 12.23 3.74
CA GLN A 142 -0.57 13.31 3.93
C GLN A 142 -1.81 12.86 4.71
N ASP A 143 -2.39 11.72 4.34
CA ASP A 143 -3.57 11.13 4.97
C ASP A 143 -3.58 9.60 4.75
N GLY A 144 -4.45 8.90 5.46
CA GLY A 144 -4.60 7.44 5.43
C GLY A 144 -3.96 6.73 6.63
N ASN A 145 -3.82 5.41 6.52
CA ASN A 145 -3.24 4.59 7.59
C ASN A 145 -2.12 3.69 7.06
N LEU A 146 -1.00 3.63 7.78
CA LEU A 146 0.06 2.63 7.57
C LEU A 146 0.15 1.75 8.82
N VAL A 147 -0.22 0.48 8.70
CA VAL A 147 -0.18 -0.52 9.78
C VAL A 147 0.95 -1.51 9.51
N VAL A 148 1.84 -1.69 10.49
CA VAL A 148 3.04 -2.53 10.38
C VAL A 148 3.04 -3.53 11.53
N CYS A 149 2.89 -4.81 11.20
CA CYS A 149 2.87 -5.88 12.20
C CYS A 149 4.29 -6.28 12.65
N GLY A 150 5.33 -5.90 11.92
CA GLY A 150 6.74 -6.05 12.29
C GLY A 150 7.40 -4.74 12.71
N ASP A 151 8.68 -4.59 12.36
CA ASP A 151 9.54 -3.45 12.66
C ASP A 151 9.53 -2.39 11.55
N ALA A 152 9.85 -1.14 11.93
CA ALA A 152 10.08 -0.04 11.02
C ALA A 152 11.55 0.42 11.02
N GLY A 153 12.08 0.63 9.81
CA GLY A 153 13.44 1.12 9.59
C GLY A 153 13.67 2.58 9.98
N ASP A 154 14.78 3.15 9.49
CA ASP A 154 15.19 4.53 9.79
C ASP A 154 14.22 5.58 9.21
N ALA A 155 14.08 6.72 9.90
CA ALA A 155 13.34 7.90 9.45
C ALA A 155 11.85 7.63 9.11
N LEU A 156 11.15 6.90 9.99
CA LEU A 156 9.71 6.67 9.84
C LEU A 156 8.93 7.99 9.91
N GLY A 157 8.07 8.24 8.92
CA GLY A 157 7.18 9.41 8.91
C GLY A 157 7.92 10.74 8.70
N ASP A 158 9.03 10.73 7.98
CA ASP A 158 9.74 11.97 7.69
C ASP A 158 8.83 12.96 6.91
N SER A 159 8.73 14.21 7.37
CA SER A 159 7.80 15.23 6.87
C SER A 159 6.32 14.78 6.82
N LEU A 160 5.87 14.09 7.87
CA LEU A 160 4.49 13.58 8.00
C LEU A 160 3.46 14.70 8.20
N TYR A 161 2.26 14.54 7.63
CA TYR A 161 1.09 15.37 7.90
C TYR A 161 0.02 14.61 8.72
N GLU A 162 -1.18 14.36 8.20
CA GLU A 162 -2.31 13.82 8.96
C GLU A 162 -2.39 12.28 8.94
N ALA A 163 -1.54 11.60 8.16
CA ALA A 163 -1.52 10.15 8.12
C ALA A 163 -1.20 9.54 9.49
N ARG A 164 -1.85 8.41 9.79
CA ARG A 164 -1.70 7.69 11.06
C ARG A 164 -0.85 6.46 10.83
N LEU A 165 0.26 6.35 11.56
CA LEU A 165 1.16 5.22 11.46
C LEU A 165 1.01 4.35 12.71
N PHE A 166 0.92 3.03 12.53
CA PHE A 166 0.78 2.06 13.60
C PHE A 166 1.87 1.01 13.46
N VAL A 167 2.70 0.84 14.48
CA VAL A 167 3.80 -0.14 14.46
C VAL A 167 3.70 -1.02 15.69
N ARG A 168 3.65 -2.34 15.48
CA ARG A 168 3.64 -3.36 16.54
C ARG A 168 5.04 -3.64 17.08
N GLY A 169 6.02 -3.72 16.18
CA GLY A 169 7.42 -3.94 16.53
C GLY A 169 8.11 -2.66 17.00
N SER A 170 9.40 -2.62 16.76
CA SER A 170 10.26 -1.48 17.06
C SER A 170 10.34 -0.49 15.90
N VAL A 171 10.50 0.79 16.24
CA VAL A 171 10.84 1.84 15.27
C VAL A 171 12.28 2.25 15.49
N LYS A 172 13.12 2.10 14.48
CA LYS A 172 14.56 2.38 14.60
C LYS A 172 14.85 3.86 14.81
N SER A 173 14.24 4.74 14.03
CA SER A 173 14.28 6.18 14.22
C SER A 173 13.09 6.86 13.54
N LEU A 174 12.68 8.01 14.09
CA LEU A 174 11.64 8.85 13.51
C LEU A 174 12.25 9.86 12.54
N GLY A 175 11.50 10.20 11.51
CA GLY A 175 11.83 11.31 10.61
C GLY A 175 11.50 12.68 11.20
N ALA A 176 11.80 13.74 10.45
CA ALA A 176 11.43 15.09 10.86
C ALA A 176 9.89 15.22 10.98
N ASP A 177 9.44 15.97 11.98
CA ASP A 177 8.02 16.19 12.25
C ASP A 177 7.20 14.93 12.58
N CYS A 178 7.83 13.80 12.92
CA CYS A 178 7.15 12.59 13.36
C CYS A 178 7.39 12.34 14.86
N ILE A 179 6.32 12.10 15.61
CA ILE A 179 6.40 11.75 17.03
C ILE A 179 5.50 10.57 17.36
N GLU A 180 5.84 9.85 18.43
CA GLU A 180 4.88 8.93 19.07
C GLU A 180 3.69 9.74 19.59
N LYS A 181 2.49 9.21 19.42
CA LYS A 181 1.23 9.84 19.79
C LYS A 181 0.40 8.89 20.65
N ASP A 182 -0.47 9.45 21.46
CA ASP A 182 -1.40 8.65 22.27
C ASP A 182 -2.31 7.77 21.40
N MET A 183 -2.49 6.53 21.85
CA MET A 183 -3.50 5.61 21.35
C MET A 183 -4.84 5.93 22.03
N ARG A 184 -5.90 6.08 21.22
CA ARG A 184 -7.25 6.45 21.67
C ARG A 184 -8.26 5.41 21.17
N PRO A 185 -9.46 5.30 21.74
CA PRO A 185 -10.44 4.27 21.34
C PRO A 185 -10.70 4.21 19.83
N GLU A 186 -10.84 5.35 19.17
CA GLU A 186 -11.07 5.41 17.72
C GLU A 186 -9.89 4.88 16.90
N HIS A 187 -8.66 4.97 17.43
CA HIS A 187 -7.47 4.41 16.77
C HIS A 187 -7.46 2.87 16.89
N LEU A 188 -7.91 2.34 18.03
CA LEU A 188 -8.07 0.90 18.22
C LEU A 188 -9.16 0.33 17.31
N ASP A 189 -10.24 1.07 17.09
CA ASP A 189 -11.31 0.67 16.16
C ASP A 189 -10.81 0.64 14.72
N ILE A 190 -10.03 1.64 14.28
CA ILE A 190 -9.37 1.64 12.97
C ILE A 190 -8.46 0.43 12.81
N LEU A 191 -7.58 0.18 13.78
CA LEU A 191 -6.68 -0.98 13.75
C LEU A 191 -7.45 -2.30 13.69
N ARG A 192 -8.55 -2.43 14.44
CA ARG A 192 -9.36 -3.65 14.45
C ARG A 192 -9.96 -3.93 13.07
N ASP A 193 -10.51 -2.91 12.40
CA ASP A 193 -11.03 -3.05 11.03
C ASP A 193 -9.94 -3.45 10.05
N LEU A 194 -8.82 -2.71 10.05
CA LEU A 194 -7.73 -2.91 9.10
C LEU A 194 -7.06 -4.28 9.26
N LEU A 195 -6.80 -4.71 10.49
CA LEU A 195 -6.22 -6.02 10.77
C LEU A 195 -7.17 -7.15 10.35
N ALA A 196 -8.47 -7.02 10.61
CA ALA A 196 -9.47 -7.99 10.18
C ALA A 196 -9.56 -8.10 8.65
N ARG A 197 -9.65 -6.97 7.94
CA ARG A 197 -9.69 -6.94 6.46
C ARG A 197 -8.39 -7.40 5.82
N ALA A 198 -7.26 -7.22 6.50
CA ALA A 198 -5.95 -7.71 6.08
C ALA A 198 -5.71 -9.18 6.47
N GLY A 199 -6.61 -9.83 7.22
CA GLY A 199 -6.45 -11.19 7.73
C GLY A 199 -5.22 -11.36 8.60
N SER A 200 -4.98 -10.42 9.52
CA SER A 200 -3.92 -10.46 10.54
C SER A 200 -4.53 -10.79 11.90
N ASP A 201 -3.86 -11.67 12.65
CA ASP A 201 -4.27 -12.07 14.01
C ASP A 201 -3.69 -11.15 15.11
N ALA A 202 -2.93 -10.11 14.72
CA ALA A 202 -2.40 -9.14 15.66
C ALA A 202 -3.54 -8.36 16.35
N LYS A 203 -3.28 -7.89 17.57
CA LYS A 203 -4.27 -7.16 18.36
C LYS A 203 -3.99 -5.67 18.34
N PRO A 204 -5.01 -4.79 18.19
CA PRO A 204 -4.82 -3.35 18.18
C PRO A 204 -4.00 -2.80 19.36
N GLU A 205 -4.13 -3.42 20.54
CA GLU A 205 -3.46 -3.00 21.77
C GLU A 205 -1.95 -3.30 21.78
N GLU A 206 -1.45 -4.08 20.82
CA GLU A 206 -0.02 -4.37 20.66
C GLU A 206 0.72 -3.27 19.87
N PHE A 207 0.01 -2.29 19.31
CA PHE A 207 0.58 -1.27 18.44
C PHE A 207 0.85 0.02 19.19
N LYS A 208 1.94 0.69 18.79
CA LYS A 208 2.16 2.11 19.06
C LYS A 208 1.67 2.94 17.89
N ARG A 209 1.30 4.19 18.17
CA ARG A 209 0.85 5.15 17.15
C ARG A 209 1.88 6.25 16.96
N TYR A 210 2.10 6.63 15.72
CA TYR A 210 2.92 7.77 15.33
C TYR A 210 2.12 8.70 14.41
N GLY A 211 2.46 9.98 14.43
CA GLY A 211 1.75 11.03 13.71
C GLY A 211 2.53 12.34 13.72
N SER A 212 2.12 13.30 12.88
CA SER A 212 2.84 14.57 12.74
C SER A 212 2.91 15.36 14.05
N ALA A 213 4.06 15.96 14.36
CA ALA A 213 4.18 16.96 15.41
C ALA A 213 3.54 18.31 15.00
N ARG A 214 3.20 18.47 13.71
CA ARG A 214 2.59 19.64 13.08
C ARG A 214 3.49 20.88 13.14
N GLN A 215 4.79 20.69 13.11
CA GLN A 215 5.78 21.77 13.14
C GLN A 215 6.14 22.27 11.73
N LEU A 216 6.04 21.42 10.71
CA LEU A 216 6.45 21.75 9.34
C LEU A 216 5.26 22.05 8.40
N TYR A 217 4.07 22.29 8.94
CA TYR A 217 2.85 22.54 8.14
C TYR A 217 2.89 23.86 7.38
N ASN A 218 3.54 24.86 7.97
CA ASN A 218 3.76 26.16 7.36
C ASN A 218 5.27 26.39 7.31
N PHE A 219 5.74 27.09 6.28
CA PHE A 219 7.12 27.53 6.23
C PHE A 219 7.40 28.51 7.38
N ASP A 220 8.39 28.21 8.19
CA ASP A 220 8.92 29.06 9.25
C ASP A 220 10.44 29.14 9.10
N VAL A 221 10.97 30.36 9.00
CA VAL A 221 12.41 30.61 8.78
C VAL A 221 13.25 30.06 9.94
N ASP A 222 12.70 30.00 11.15
CA ASP A 222 13.40 29.49 12.33
C ASP A 222 13.57 27.96 12.28
N ASN A 223 12.73 27.28 11.48
CA ASN A 223 12.80 25.84 11.25
C ASN A 223 13.54 25.49 9.94
N ALA A 224 14.23 26.44 9.29
CA ALA A 224 14.85 26.25 7.98
C ALA A 224 15.83 25.05 7.90
N ALA A 225 16.46 24.66 9.01
CA ALA A 225 17.36 23.52 9.09
C ALA A 225 16.66 22.16 9.29
N ALA A 226 15.33 22.16 9.50
CA ALA A 226 14.50 21.00 9.77
C ALA A 226 13.57 20.61 8.60
N TYR A 227 13.51 21.42 7.54
CA TYR A 227 12.93 21.04 6.23
C TYR A 227 13.95 20.30 5.38
#